data_AF-A0A6J7M456-F1
#
_entry.id   AF-A0A6J7M456-F1
#
_cell.length_a   1.000
_cell.length_b   1.000
_cell.length_c   1.000
_cell.angle_alpha   90.00
_cell.angle_beta   90.00
_cell.angle_gamma   90.00
#
_symmetry.space_group_name_H-M   'P 1'
#
loop_
_entity.id
_entity.type
_entity.pdbx_description
1 polymer ?
#
loop_
_entity_poly.entity_id
_entity_poly.type
_entity_poly.pdbx_seq_one_letter_code
_entity_poly.pdbx_strand_id
1 'polypeptide(L)'
;MFGPRDEPDLQKIAKAGLPYWIAGGSGTPEMLAAAREAGARGIQVGTVFALCSDSGLDPEIRARLLEGIARDELVVHTDPVASPTGFPFKVVDVSGTMSDAVSYESRERLCDLGYLRTPFAKADGSIGFRCAGEPVHMYVRKGGMEDETVGRKCLCNGLAAAVGMGQQRRTGYQELPIVTLGSDLQGPRRMIDLHPGGWTAAEAIEWMLSQPLLAKAADLEGPPSAP
;
A
#
# COMPACT_ATOMS: atom_id res chain seq x y z
N MET A 1 -11.00 10.02 -0.30
CA MET A 1 -12.35 10.50 0.05
C MET A 1 -12.98 9.43 0.92
N PHE A 2 -13.02 9.67 2.23
CA PHE A 2 -13.75 8.93 3.26
C PHE A 2 -14.19 9.98 4.28
N GLY A 3 -15.40 9.88 4.82
CA GLY A 3 -15.94 10.81 5.81
C GLY A 3 -16.57 10.09 6.99
N PRO A 4 -17.20 10.82 7.92
CA PRO A 4 -17.79 10.24 9.15
C PRO A 4 -18.84 9.15 8.90
N ARG A 5 -19.39 9.07 7.68
CA ARG A 5 -20.35 8.02 7.29
C ARG A 5 -19.70 6.70 6.91
N ASP A 6 -18.41 6.72 6.61
CA ASP A 6 -17.61 5.53 6.27
C ASP A 6 -16.98 4.90 7.53
N GLU A 7 -17.17 5.51 8.70
CA GLU A 7 -16.72 4.95 9.97
C GLU A 7 -17.58 3.74 10.35
N PRO A 8 -16.97 2.56 10.56
CA PRO A 8 -17.72 1.36 10.89
C PRO A 8 -18.27 1.45 12.32
N ASP A 9 -19.54 1.07 12.49
CA ASP A 9 -20.15 0.87 13.80
C ASP A 9 -19.67 -0.46 14.41
N LEU A 10 -18.56 -0.39 15.16
CA LEU A 10 -17.92 -1.56 15.75
C LEU A 10 -18.83 -2.30 16.73
N GLN A 11 -19.73 -1.60 17.42
CA GLN A 11 -20.69 -2.23 18.32
C GLN A 11 -21.70 -3.09 17.56
N LYS A 12 -22.18 -2.63 16.40
CA LYS A 12 -23.05 -3.45 15.54
C LYS A 12 -22.32 -4.66 14.96
N ILE A 13 -21.05 -4.51 14.57
CA ILE A 13 -20.24 -5.63 14.08
C ILE A 13 -20.04 -6.66 15.18
N ALA A 14 -19.71 -6.24 16.40
CA ALA A 14 -19.53 -7.14 17.54
C ALA A 14 -20.81 -7.95 17.86
N LYS A 15 -22.00 -7.35 17.70
CA LYS A 15 -23.30 -8.03 17.89
C LYS A 15 -23.54 -9.20 16.92
N ALA A 16 -22.82 -9.27 15.80
CA ALA A 16 -22.90 -10.41 14.89
C ALA A 16 -22.31 -11.70 15.50
N GLY A 17 -21.54 -11.60 16.59
CA GLY A 17 -20.97 -12.76 17.31
C GLY A 17 -19.85 -13.48 16.56
N LEU A 18 -19.35 -12.92 15.45
CA LEU A 18 -18.24 -13.46 14.67
C LEU A 18 -16.94 -12.70 14.97
N PRO A 19 -15.77 -13.36 14.89
CA PRO A 19 -14.49 -12.68 15.02
C PRO A 19 -14.29 -11.68 13.87
N TYR A 20 -13.78 -10.50 14.20
CA TYR A 20 -13.49 -9.46 13.21
C TYR A 20 -12.15 -8.76 13.50
N TRP A 21 -11.59 -8.10 12.49
CA TRP A 21 -10.33 -7.35 12.55
C TRP A 21 -10.53 -5.96 11.96
N ILE A 22 -9.83 -4.97 12.51
CA ILE A 22 -9.85 -3.59 12.00
C ILE A 22 -8.67 -3.40 11.05
N ALA A 23 -8.92 -2.77 9.90
CA ALA A 23 -7.91 -2.52 8.87
C ALA A 23 -8.00 -1.09 8.38
N GLY A 24 -6.94 -0.62 7.71
CA GLY A 24 -6.89 0.70 7.09
C GLY A 24 -6.49 1.80 8.08
N GLY A 25 -5.20 2.08 8.18
CA GLY A 25 -4.68 3.10 9.10
C GLY A 25 -4.65 2.67 10.57
N SER A 26 -4.67 1.37 10.83
CA SER A 26 -4.43 0.81 12.17
C SER A 26 -3.06 0.15 12.17
N GLY A 27 -2.08 0.78 12.82
CA GLY A 27 -0.68 0.35 12.72
C GLY A 27 0.19 0.61 13.95
N THR A 28 -0.41 0.81 15.13
CA THR A 28 0.30 1.03 16.39
C THR A 28 -0.23 0.13 17.52
N PRO A 29 0.54 -0.06 18.61
CA PRO A 29 0.09 -0.83 19.78
C PRO A 29 -1.20 -0.28 20.41
N GLU A 30 -1.37 1.05 20.45
CA GLU A 30 -2.57 1.70 20.99
C GLU A 30 -3.79 1.38 20.13
N MET A 31 -3.65 1.38 18.80
CA MET A 31 -4.74 1.02 17.90
C MET A 31 -5.12 -0.46 18.03
N LEU A 32 -4.16 -1.36 18.28
CA LEU A 32 -4.44 -2.76 18.59
C LEU A 32 -5.21 -2.90 19.92
N ALA A 33 -4.81 -2.16 20.96
CA ALA A 33 -5.51 -2.16 22.24
C ALA A 33 -6.94 -1.64 22.09
N ALA A 34 -7.13 -0.49 21.43
CA ALA A 34 -8.45 0.09 21.17
C ALA A 34 -9.35 -0.84 20.34
N ALA A 35 -8.79 -1.53 19.33
CA ALA A 35 -9.52 -2.52 18.54
C ALA A 35 -10.03 -3.67 19.42
N ARG A 36 -9.18 -4.18 20.32
CA ARG A 36 -9.55 -5.26 21.26
C ARG A 36 -10.62 -4.81 22.26
N GLU A 37 -10.51 -3.59 22.79
CA GLU A 37 -11.53 -3.00 23.67
C GLU A 37 -12.89 -2.85 22.97
N ALA A 38 -12.89 -2.54 21.66
CA ALA A 38 -14.10 -2.50 20.85
C ALA A 38 -14.67 -3.91 20.52
N GLY A 39 -13.97 -4.99 20.89
CA GLY A 39 -14.38 -6.37 20.68
C GLY A 39 -13.77 -7.04 19.44
N ALA A 40 -12.85 -6.38 18.73
CA ALA A 40 -12.12 -6.98 17.62
C ALA A 40 -11.10 -8.02 18.13
N ARG A 41 -10.73 -8.98 17.27
CA ARG A 41 -9.66 -9.94 17.57
C ARG A 41 -8.27 -9.34 17.36
N GLY A 42 -8.17 -8.32 16.52
CA GLY A 42 -6.93 -7.59 16.27
C GLY A 42 -7.05 -6.61 15.12
N ILE A 43 -5.91 -6.29 14.53
CA ILE A 43 -5.79 -5.35 13.41
C ILE A 43 -5.03 -5.97 12.23
N GLN A 44 -5.25 -5.43 11.03
CA GLN A 44 -4.43 -5.69 9.85
C GLN A 44 -3.42 -4.57 9.67
N VAL A 45 -2.14 -4.91 9.67
CA VAL A 45 -1.04 -3.95 9.52
C VAL A 45 -0.26 -4.26 8.24
N GLY A 46 -0.26 -3.32 7.30
CA GLY A 46 0.44 -3.45 6.02
C GLY A 46 1.80 -2.73 6.02
N THR A 47 1.77 -1.40 6.09
CA THR A 47 2.94 -0.53 5.89
C THR A 47 4.14 -0.87 6.78
N VAL A 48 3.91 -1.13 8.08
CA VAL A 48 4.99 -1.49 9.02
C VAL A 48 5.71 -2.75 8.56
N PHE A 49 4.96 -3.77 8.13
CA PHE A 49 5.52 -5.05 7.68
C PHE A 49 6.11 -4.98 6.27
N ALA A 50 5.55 -4.14 5.39
CA ALA A 50 6.10 -3.89 4.07
C ALA A 50 7.50 -3.24 4.10
N LEU A 51 7.84 -2.56 5.21
CA LEU A 51 9.12 -1.90 5.42
C LEU A 51 10.09 -2.71 6.29
N CYS A 52 9.70 -3.90 6.74
CA CYS A 52 10.62 -4.79 7.45
C CYS A 52 11.75 -5.29 6.54
N SER A 53 12.85 -5.71 7.16
CA SER A 53 13.97 -6.38 6.47
C SER A 53 13.53 -7.63 5.70
N ASP A 54 12.47 -8.29 6.17
CA ASP A 54 11.95 -9.56 5.66
C ASP A 54 10.90 -9.43 4.52
N SER A 55 10.52 -8.21 4.14
CA SER A 55 9.37 -7.93 3.25
C SER A 55 9.55 -8.33 1.77
N GLY A 56 10.76 -8.72 1.38
CA GLY A 56 11.12 -8.97 -0.02
C GLY A 56 11.20 -7.72 -0.89
N LEU A 57 10.82 -6.54 -0.36
CA LEU A 57 11.01 -5.27 -1.05
C LEU A 57 12.50 -5.04 -1.34
N ASP A 58 12.80 -4.56 -2.53
CA ASP A 58 14.17 -4.25 -2.94
C ASP A 58 14.85 -3.36 -1.87
N PRO A 59 16.07 -3.71 -1.40
CA PRO A 59 16.71 -2.99 -0.30
C PRO A 59 16.98 -1.52 -0.59
N GLU A 60 17.29 -1.14 -1.84
CA GLU A 60 17.55 0.25 -2.21
C GLU A 60 16.24 1.06 -2.26
N ILE A 61 15.16 0.46 -2.75
CA ILE A 61 13.82 1.05 -2.66
C ILE A 61 13.43 1.22 -1.20
N ARG A 62 13.58 0.18 -0.37
CA ARG A 62 13.23 0.22 1.05
C ARG A 62 14.00 1.32 1.80
N ALA A 63 15.30 1.44 1.56
CA ALA A 63 16.12 2.48 2.17
C ALA A 63 15.60 3.89 1.82
N ARG A 64 15.29 4.14 0.55
CA ARG A 64 14.73 5.43 0.10
C ARG A 64 13.36 5.73 0.74
N LEU A 65 12.52 4.71 0.92
CA LEU A 65 11.23 4.87 1.60
C LEU A 65 11.43 5.25 3.08
N LEU A 66 12.33 4.55 3.79
CA LEU A 66 12.63 4.83 5.19
C LEU A 66 13.21 6.24 5.37
N GLU A 67 14.15 6.63 4.50
CA GLU A 67 14.70 7.99 4.49
C GLU A 67 13.62 9.05 4.25
N GLY A 68 12.73 8.83 3.28
CA GLY A 68 11.61 9.73 2.99
C GLY A 68 10.65 9.85 4.18
N ILE A 69 10.38 8.75 4.89
CA ILE A 69 9.53 8.78 6.10
C ILE A 69 10.23 9.55 7.23
N ALA A 70 11.53 9.32 7.45
CA ALA A 70 12.30 9.98 8.49
C ALA A 70 12.40 11.51 8.28
N ARG A 71 12.38 11.96 7.03
CA ARG A 71 12.40 13.39 6.66
C ARG A 71 11.01 14.02 6.53
N ASP A 72 9.94 13.24 6.70
CA ASP A 72 8.56 13.66 6.45
C ASP A 72 8.30 14.11 4.99
N GLU A 73 9.07 13.56 4.05
CA GLU A 73 9.03 13.89 2.61
C GLU A 73 8.27 12.83 1.79
N LEU A 74 7.96 11.67 2.36
CA LEU A 74 7.31 10.58 1.64
C LEU A 74 5.84 10.89 1.35
N VAL A 75 5.46 10.94 0.07
CA VAL A 75 4.07 11.13 -0.34
C VAL A 75 3.46 9.78 -0.75
N VAL A 76 2.36 9.43 -0.09
CA VAL A 76 1.52 8.28 -0.45
C VAL A 76 0.14 8.79 -0.84
N HIS A 77 -0.24 8.61 -2.09
CA HIS A 77 -1.55 9.07 -2.59
C HIS A 77 -2.32 7.93 -3.25
N THR A 78 -3.63 8.10 -3.38
CA THR A 78 -4.50 7.15 -4.08
C THR A 78 -4.66 7.62 -5.52
N ASP A 79 -3.97 6.96 -6.44
CA ASP A 79 -4.05 7.23 -7.88
C ASP A 79 -5.33 6.58 -8.43
N PRO A 80 -6.30 7.36 -8.94
CA PRO A 80 -7.58 6.83 -9.41
C PRO A 80 -7.46 6.03 -10.71
N VAL A 81 -6.36 6.18 -11.45
CA VAL A 81 -6.20 5.60 -12.79
C VAL A 81 -5.05 4.61 -12.92
N ALA A 82 -4.06 4.59 -12.02
CA ALA A 82 -2.91 3.69 -12.11
C ALA A 82 -3.26 2.23 -12.39
N SER A 83 -4.29 1.67 -11.74
CA SER A 83 -4.66 0.27 -11.96
C SER A 83 -5.29 0.05 -13.35
N PRO A 84 -4.88 -1.00 -14.08
CA PRO A 84 -5.55 -1.37 -15.33
C PRO A 84 -6.95 -1.96 -15.13
N THR A 85 -7.35 -2.26 -13.88
CA THR A 85 -8.69 -2.80 -13.55
C THR A 85 -9.75 -1.72 -13.28
N GLY A 86 -9.35 -0.44 -13.27
CA GLY A 86 -10.25 0.68 -12.95
C GLY A 86 -10.42 0.97 -11.45
N PHE A 87 -9.88 0.12 -10.56
CA PHE A 87 -9.87 0.39 -9.12
C PHE A 87 -8.75 1.37 -8.74
N PRO A 88 -9.01 2.35 -7.86
CA PRO A 88 -7.95 3.23 -7.35
C PRO A 88 -6.83 2.45 -6.67
N PHE A 89 -5.59 2.89 -6.85
CA PHE A 89 -4.40 2.21 -6.35
C PHE A 89 -3.55 3.17 -5.53
N LYS A 90 -3.13 2.75 -4.33
CA LYS A 90 -2.21 3.56 -3.53
C LYS A 90 -0.80 3.45 -4.09
N VAL A 91 -0.20 4.57 -4.41
CA VAL A 91 1.18 4.66 -4.91
C VAL A 91 2.01 5.51 -3.97
N VAL A 92 3.30 5.21 -3.92
CA VAL A 92 4.29 6.04 -3.25
C VAL A 92 5.06 6.83 -4.30
N ASP A 93 5.24 8.12 -4.10
CA ASP A 93 5.99 8.97 -5.01
C ASP A 93 7.49 8.82 -4.73
N VAL A 94 8.17 8.08 -5.61
CA VAL A 94 9.60 7.79 -5.50
C VAL A 94 10.23 7.95 -6.88
N SER A 95 11.31 8.73 -6.97
CA SER A 95 12.04 8.94 -8.23
C SER A 95 12.55 7.62 -8.82
N GLY A 96 12.55 7.51 -10.15
CA GLY A 96 13.00 6.28 -10.82
C GLY A 96 12.02 5.11 -10.69
N THR A 97 10.74 5.38 -10.42
CA THR A 97 9.69 4.36 -10.36
C THR A 97 8.54 4.74 -11.30
N MET A 98 7.55 3.85 -11.47
CA MET A 98 6.38 4.14 -12.31
C MET A 98 5.47 5.24 -11.76
N SER A 99 5.64 5.69 -10.50
CA SER A 99 4.92 6.86 -9.98
C SER A 99 5.56 8.18 -10.40
N ASP A 100 6.85 8.18 -10.74
CA ASP A 100 7.51 9.34 -11.33
C ASP A 100 7.13 9.50 -12.81
N ALA A 101 6.57 10.65 -13.17
CA ALA A 101 6.04 10.90 -14.52
C ALA A 101 7.15 10.81 -15.58
N VAL A 102 8.33 11.40 -15.32
CA VAL A 102 9.44 11.41 -16.27
C VAL A 102 9.95 9.99 -16.51
N SER A 103 10.18 9.23 -15.45
CA SER A 103 10.57 7.82 -15.55
C SER A 103 9.53 6.99 -16.28
N TYR A 104 8.24 7.17 -15.96
CA TYR A 104 7.15 6.43 -16.59
C TYR A 104 6.99 6.76 -18.08
N GLU A 105 7.11 8.02 -18.50
CA GLU A 105 7.05 8.42 -19.92
C GLU A 105 8.19 7.83 -20.74
N SER A 106 9.38 7.69 -20.14
CA SER A 106 10.53 7.04 -20.79
C SER A 106 10.42 5.52 -20.87
N ARG A 107 9.50 4.93 -20.10
CA ARG A 107 9.33 3.48 -20.00
C ARG A 107 8.57 2.95 -21.22
N GLU A 108 9.18 2.00 -21.93
CA GLU A 108 8.46 1.22 -22.94
C GLU A 108 7.34 0.38 -22.28
N ARG A 109 6.12 0.46 -22.82
CA ARG A 109 4.99 -0.33 -22.32
C ARG A 109 5.15 -1.79 -22.73
N LEU A 110 5.04 -2.69 -21.76
CA LEU A 110 5.20 -4.15 -21.91
C LEU A 110 4.18 -4.87 -21.02
N CYS A 111 3.73 -6.06 -21.43
CA CYS A 111 2.89 -6.93 -20.61
C CYS A 111 3.20 -8.41 -20.90
N ASP A 112 3.95 -9.05 -20.00
CA ASP A 112 4.37 -10.45 -20.09
C ASP A 112 3.88 -11.32 -18.91
N LEU A 113 3.55 -10.72 -17.75
CA LEU A 113 2.92 -11.44 -16.64
C LEU A 113 1.40 -11.60 -16.80
N GLY A 114 0.70 -10.52 -17.17
CA GLY A 114 -0.71 -10.57 -17.57
C GLY A 114 -1.72 -11.00 -16.50
N TYR A 115 -1.41 -10.84 -15.21
CA TYR A 115 -2.30 -11.26 -14.10
C TYR A 115 -3.59 -10.44 -13.97
N LEU A 116 -3.58 -9.18 -14.42
CA LEU A 116 -4.72 -8.26 -14.33
C LEU A 116 -5.48 -8.10 -15.66
N ARG A 117 -5.31 -9.04 -16.60
CA ARG A 117 -6.05 -9.00 -17.87
C ARG A 117 -7.53 -9.29 -17.64
N THR A 118 -8.38 -8.53 -18.32
CA THR A 118 -9.83 -8.73 -18.33
C THR A 118 -10.23 -9.55 -19.55
N PRO A 119 -11.14 -10.53 -19.41
CA PRO A 119 -11.69 -11.25 -20.55
C PRO A 119 -12.57 -10.32 -21.41
N PHE A 120 -12.59 -10.56 -22.71
CA PHE A 120 -13.53 -9.93 -23.65
C PHE A 120 -13.97 -10.93 -24.72
N ALA A 121 -15.18 -10.75 -25.27
CA ALA A 121 -15.67 -11.55 -26.38
C ALA A 121 -15.08 -11.06 -27.71
N LYS A 122 -14.49 -11.97 -28.49
CA LYS A 122 -14.05 -11.68 -29.86
C LYS A 122 -15.21 -11.84 -30.85
N ALA A 123 -15.01 -11.32 -32.06
CA ALA A 123 -15.98 -11.44 -33.15
C ALA A 123 -16.29 -12.89 -33.56
N ASP A 124 -15.35 -13.81 -33.36
CA ASP A 124 -15.51 -15.25 -33.61
C ASP A 124 -16.20 -16.01 -32.46
N GLY A 125 -16.63 -15.31 -31.41
CA GLY A 125 -17.26 -15.89 -30.22
C GLY A 125 -16.28 -16.47 -29.18
N SER A 126 -14.98 -16.50 -29.46
CA SER A 126 -13.97 -16.93 -28.49
C SER A 126 -13.66 -15.84 -27.44
N ILE A 127 -13.12 -16.25 -26.29
CA ILE A 127 -12.65 -15.31 -25.26
C ILE A 127 -11.22 -14.87 -25.55
N GLY A 128 -11.01 -13.55 -25.58
CA GLY A 128 -9.70 -12.91 -25.55
C GLY A 128 -9.41 -12.29 -24.20
N PHE A 129 -8.17 -11.86 -23.99
CA PHE A 129 -7.73 -11.17 -22.78
C PHE A 129 -6.97 -9.90 -23.14
N ARG A 130 -7.34 -8.79 -22.50
CA ARG A 130 -6.73 -7.47 -22.70
C ARG A 130 -6.47 -6.78 -21.37
N CYS A 131 -5.54 -5.85 -21.35
CA CYS A 131 -5.20 -5.09 -20.14
C CYS A 131 -4.92 -3.65 -20.53
N ALA A 132 -5.56 -2.68 -19.90
CA ALA A 132 -5.35 -1.28 -20.24
C ALA A 132 -3.91 -0.80 -19.93
N GLY A 133 -3.12 -1.59 -19.18
CA GLY A 133 -1.70 -1.38 -18.89
C GLY A 133 -0.71 -1.97 -19.91
N GLU A 134 -1.18 -2.69 -20.94
CA GLU A 134 -0.35 -3.26 -22.01
C GLU A 134 0.01 -2.22 -23.09
N PRO A 135 0.87 -2.52 -24.09
CA PRO A 135 1.14 -1.57 -25.18
C PRO A 135 -0.15 -1.06 -25.83
N VAL A 136 -0.26 0.26 -26.05
CA VAL A 136 -1.50 0.91 -26.56
C VAL A 136 -2.02 0.21 -27.82
N HIS A 137 -1.15 0.00 -28.80
CA HIS A 137 -1.51 -0.63 -30.06
C HIS A 137 -2.03 -2.07 -29.90
N MET A 138 -1.55 -2.80 -28.88
CA MET A 138 -2.04 -4.14 -28.56
C MET A 138 -3.43 -4.09 -27.92
N TYR A 139 -3.68 -3.12 -27.03
CA TYR A 139 -4.99 -2.90 -26.42
C TYR A 139 -6.05 -2.55 -27.47
N VAL A 140 -5.73 -1.61 -28.36
CA VAL A 140 -6.61 -1.17 -29.46
C VAL A 140 -6.90 -2.31 -30.45
N ARG A 141 -5.87 -3.10 -30.82
CA ARG A 141 -6.06 -4.29 -31.67
C ARG A 141 -7.02 -5.32 -31.04
N LYS A 142 -7.15 -5.32 -29.71
CA LYS A 142 -8.08 -6.16 -28.94
C LYS A 142 -9.43 -5.48 -28.68
N GLY A 143 -9.76 -4.46 -29.47
CA GLY A 143 -11.05 -3.74 -29.42
C GLY A 143 -11.21 -2.85 -28.19
N GLY A 144 -10.12 -2.47 -27.52
CA GLY A 144 -10.13 -1.45 -26.49
C GLY A 144 -9.99 -0.04 -27.08
N MET A 145 -10.32 0.98 -26.31
CA MET A 145 -10.15 2.37 -26.72
C MET A 145 -8.83 2.94 -26.20
N GLU A 146 -8.20 3.84 -26.95
CA GLU A 146 -6.89 4.40 -26.58
C GLU A 146 -6.94 5.24 -25.29
N ASP A 147 -8.04 5.98 -25.10
CA ASP A 147 -8.31 6.81 -23.91
C ASP A 147 -8.36 5.99 -22.61
N GLU A 148 -8.85 4.75 -22.66
CA GLU A 148 -8.87 3.82 -21.52
C GLU A 148 -7.47 3.46 -21.02
N THR A 149 -6.43 3.69 -21.84
CA THR A 149 -5.04 3.40 -21.52
C THR A 149 -4.28 4.55 -20.85
N VAL A 150 -4.86 5.76 -20.87
CA VAL A 150 -4.23 6.97 -20.33
C VAL A 150 -4.03 6.83 -18.81
N GLY A 151 -2.81 7.06 -18.34
CA GLY A 151 -2.43 6.94 -16.93
C GLY A 151 -2.35 5.51 -16.38
N ARG A 152 -2.66 4.47 -17.17
CA ARG A 152 -2.66 3.07 -16.71
C ARG A 152 -1.25 2.51 -16.59
N LYS A 153 -0.88 2.10 -15.38
CA LYS A 153 0.43 1.52 -15.06
C LYS A 153 0.36 -0.01 -15.12
N CYS A 154 1.43 -0.66 -15.55
CA CYS A 154 1.50 -2.13 -15.54
C CYS A 154 1.83 -2.63 -14.13
N LEU A 155 0.81 -2.77 -13.28
CA LEU A 155 1.00 -3.16 -11.86
C LEU A 155 1.67 -4.52 -11.69
N CYS A 156 1.39 -5.50 -12.56
CA CYS A 156 1.99 -6.83 -12.45
C CYS A 156 3.52 -6.77 -12.51
N ASN A 157 4.03 -6.10 -13.55
CA ASN A 157 5.45 -5.98 -13.79
C ASN A 157 6.10 -5.03 -12.77
N GLY A 158 5.45 -3.90 -12.46
CA GLY A 158 5.98 -2.93 -11.51
C GLY A 158 6.07 -3.46 -10.09
N LEU A 159 5.07 -4.23 -9.62
CA LEU A 159 5.09 -4.81 -8.27
C LEU A 159 6.11 -5.94 -8.15
N ALA A 160 6.27 -6.76 -9.21
CA ALA A 160 7.34 -7.75 -9.25
C ALA A 160 8.73 -7.07 -9.23
N ALA A 161 8.90 -5.98 -9.98
CA ALA A 161 10.13 -5.18 -9.95
C ALA A 161 10.42 -4.57 -8.57
N ALA A 162 9.39 -4.13 -7.84
CA ALA A 162 9.57 -3.58 -6.49
C ALA A 162 10.15 -4.59 -5.48
N VAL A 163 10.01 -5.89 -5.74
CA VAL A 163 10.57 -6.98 -4.89
C VAL A 163 11.78 -7.68 -5.53
N GLY A 164 12.48 -6.99 -6.44
CA GLY A 164 13.69 -7.51 -7.10
C GLY A 164 13.42 -8.59 -8.16
N MET A 165 12.16 -8.83 -8.53
CA MET A 165 11.74 -9.80 -9.55
C MET A 165 11.30 -9.10 -10.85
N GLY A 166 11.94 -7.97 -11.16
CA GLY A 166 11.62 -7.18 -12.34
C GLY A 166 12.00 -7.90 -13.63
N GLN A 167 11.19 -7.72 -14.67
CA GLN A 167 11.45 -8.31 -15.98
C GLN A 167 12.70 -7.68 -16.60
N GLN A 168 13.59 -8.53 -17.11
CA GLN A 168 14.80 -8.12 -17.84
C GLN A 168 14.70 -8.51 -19.31
N ARG A 169 15.40 -7.77 -20.18
CA ARG A 169 15.47 -8.07 -21.62
C ARG A 169 16.93 -8.11 -22.09
N ARG A 170 17.16 -8.80 -23.20
CA ARG A 170 18.48 -8.87 -23.88
C ARG A 170 19.03 -7.51 -24.31
N THR A 171 18.16 -6.51 -24.43
CA THR A 171 18.53 -5.12 -24.73
C THR A 171 19.16 -4.40 -23.54
N GLY A 172 19.21 -5.02 -22.35
CA GLY A 172 19.61 -4.38 -21.11
C GLY A 172 18.48 -3.66 -20.38
N TYR A 173 17.26 -3.67 -20.93
CA TYR A 173 16.08 -3.10 -20.27
C TYR A 173 15.81 -3.80 -18.94
N GLN A 174 15.56 -2.99 -17.90
CA GLN A 174 15.08 -3.40 -16.59
C GLN A 174 13.74 -2.71 -16.32
N GLU A 175 12.78 -3.50 -15.87
CA GLU A 175 11.44 -3.04 -15.55
C GLU A 175 11.44 -2.06 -14.37
N LEU A 176 10.71 -0.94 -14.51
CA LEU A 176 10.59 0.03 -13.43
C LEU A 176 9.67 -0.48 -12.32
N PRO A 177 10.02 -0.30 -11.05
CA PRO A 177 9.17 -0.69 -9.94
C PRO A 177 7.95 0.24 -9.81
N ILE A 178 6.88 -0.25 -9.19
CA ILE A 178 5.84 0.59 -8.59
C ILE A 178 5.66 0.15 -7.15
N VAL A 179 5.63 1.10 -6.22
CA VAL A 179 5.56 0.82 -4.78
C VAL A 179 4.20 1.23 -4.26
N THR A 180 3.65 0.42 -3.37
CA THR A 180 2.40 0.70 -2.67
C THR A 180 2.61 0.61 -1.17
N LEU A 181 2.06 1.58 -0.44
CA LEU A 181 2.02 1.62 1.02
C LEU A 181 0.64 2.12 1.49
N GLY A 182 0.31 1.88 2.75
CA GLY A 182 -0.76 2.59 3.42
C GLY A 182 -0.38 4.07 3.66
N SER A 183 -1.38 4.94 3.70
CA SER A 183 -1.20 6.39 3.89
C SER A 183 -0.91 6.78 5.34
N ASP A 184 -1.22 5.90 6.29
CA ASP A 184 -0.81 6.09 7.68
C ASP A 184 0.65 5.62 7.84
N LEU A 185 1.49 6.58 8.22
CA LEU A 185 2.93 6.41 8.42
C LEU A 185 3.34 6.55 9.90
N GLN A 186 2.38 6.66 10.84
CA GLN A 186 2.71 6.80 12.27
C GLN A 186 3.48 5.59 12.81
N GLY A 187 3.03 4.38 12.47
CA GLY A 187 3.73 3.15 12.88
C GLY A 187 5.16 3.06 12.36
N PRO A 188 5.38 3.20 11.04
CA PRO A 188 6.73 3.25 10.47
C PRO A 188 7.63 4.33 11.10
N ARG A 189 7.13 5.54 11.36
CA ARG A 189 7.92 6.60 12.04
C ARG A 189 8.42 6.15 13.41
N ARG A 190 7.55 5.58 14.24
CA ARG A 190 7.95 5.06 15.56
C ARG A 190 8.94 3.90 15.45
N MET A 191 8.77 3.03 14.46
CA MET A 191 9.71 1.94 14.22
C MET A 191 11.09 2.43 13.76
N ILE A 192 11.17 3.52 12.98
CA ILE A 192 12.44 4.17 12.64
C ILE A 192 13.11 4.72 13.90
N ASP A 193 12.35 5.38 14.79
CA ASP A 193 12.89 5.93 16.04
C ASP A 193 13.45 4.83 16.96
N LEU A 194 12.75 3.70 17.06
CA LEU A 194 13.16 2.54 17.86
C LEU A 194 14.31 1.75 17.21
N HIS A 195 14.32 1.67 15.88
CA HIS A 195 15.28 0.89 15.09
C HIS A 195 15.82 1.72 13.91
N PRO A 196 16.78 2.64 14.14
CA PRO A 196 17.31 3.50 13.08
C PRO A 196 17.97 2.75 11.91
N GLY A 197 18.41 1.51 12.12
CA GLY A 197 18.96 0.62 11.09
C GLY A 197 17.90 -0.17 10.30
N GLY A 198 16.61 0.06 10.56
CA GLY A 198 15.52 -0.79 10.11
C GLY A 198 15.22 -1.91 11.10
N TRP A 199 14.08 -2.58 10.90
CA TRP A 199 13.56 -3.61 11.78
C TRP A 199 13.13 -4.87 11.03
N THR A 200 13.11 -5.99 11.74
CA THR A 200 12.57 -7.27 11.29
C THR A 200 11.06 -7.36 11.53
N ALA A 201 10.41 -8.32 10.88
CA ALA A 201 9.02 -8.65 11.15
C ALA A 201 8.80 -9.14 12.60
N ALA A 202 9.80 -9.79 13.21
CA ALA A 202 9.74 -10.20 14.60
C ALA A 202 9.72 -8.99 15.54
N GLU A 203 10.62 -8.02 15.35
CA GLU A 203 10.64 -6.76 16.11
C GLU A 203 9.35 -5.95 15.91
N ALA A 204 8.79 -5.92 14.70
CA ALA A 204 7.50 -5.29 14.45
C ALA A 204 6.36 -5.97 15.24
N ILE A 205 6.35 -7.30 15.34
CA ILE A 205 5.36 -8.04 16.14
C ILE A 205 5.56 -7.74 17.63
N GLU A 206 6.80 -7.80 18.12
CA GLU A 206 7.12 -7.52 19.52
C GLU A 206 6.68 -6.11 19.91
N TRP A 207 7.02 -5.11 19.09
CA TRP A 207 6.58 -3.74 19.27
C TRP A 207 5.06 -3.64 19.27
N MET A 208 4.37 -4.24 18.28
CA MET A 208 2.90 -4.20 18.18
C MET A 208 2.21 -4.81 19.40
N LEU A 209 2.80 -5.86 19.98
CA LEU A 209 2.27 -6.57 21.15
C LEU A 209 2.74 -5.98 22.48
N SER A 210 3.68 -5.03 22.46
CA SER A 210 4.09 -4.31 23.66
C SER A 210 2.88 -3.64 24.29
N GLN A 211 2.80 -3.65 25.62
CA GLN A 211 1.73 -2.94 26.30
C GLN A 211 1.86 -1.47 25.93
N PRO A 212 0.81 -0.82 25.40
CA PRO A 212 0.85 0.63 25.28
C PRO A 212 1.14 1.14 26.69
N LEU A 213 2.17 1.99 26.82
CA LEU A 213 2.39 2.72 28.05
C LEU A 213 1.09 3.47 28.30
N LEU A 214 0.22 2.92 29.15
CA LEU A 214 -0.80 3.68 29.81
C LEU A 214 -0.02 4.81 30.47
N ALA A 215 -0.08 6.00 29.88
CA ALA A 215 0.21 7.20 30.62
C ALA A 215 -0.63 7.06 31.88
N LYS A 216 0.03 6.79 33.02
CA LYS A 216 -0.64 6.70 34.31
C LYS A 216 -1.51 7.94 34.38
N ALA A 217 -2.80 7.74 34.63
CA ALA A 217 -3.71 8.81 35.02
C ALA A 217 -3.22 9.37 36.37
N ALA A 218 -2.19 10.21 36.31
CA ALA A 218 -1.81 11.18 37.31
C ALA A 218 -1.95 12.50 36.54
N ASP A 219 -2.96 13.29 36.92
CA ASP A 219 -3.32 14.66 36.49
C ASP A 219 -4.83 14.84 36.21
N LEU A 220 -5.68 14.02 36.85
CA LEU A 220 -7.07 14.39 37.17
C LEU A 220 -7.20 14.67 38.67
N GLU A 221 -6.26 15.41 39.27
CA GLU A 221 -6.59 16.20 40.44
C GLU A 221 -7.23 17.50 39.95
N GLY A 222 -8.55 17.57 40.06
CA GLY A 222 -9.30 18.80 39.81
C GLY A 222 -8.80 19.94 40.70
N PRO A 223 -8.98 21.21 40.28
CA PRO A 223 -8.55 22.34 41.08
C PRO A 223 -9.24 22.31 42.45
N PRO A 224 -8.54 22.64 43.55
CA PRO A 224 -9.15 22.69 44.86
C PRO A 224 -10.25 23.76 44.87
N SER A 225 -11.42 23.38 45.38
CA SER A 225 -12.52 24.28 45.68
C SER A 225 -12.05 25.40 46.61
N ALA A 226 -12.13 26.64 46.14
CA ALA A 226 -11.83 27.84 46.93
C ALA A 226 -12.94 28.09 47.99
N PRO A 227 -12.60 28.73 49.13
CA PRO A 227 -13.52 28.96 50.25
C PRO A 227 -14.62 29.98 49.95
#